data_AF-A0A8D1KC42-F1
#
_entry.id   AF-A0A8D1KC42-F1
#
_cell.length_a   1.000
_cell.length_b   1.000
_cell.length_c   1.000
_cell.angle_alpha   90.00
_cell.angle_beta   90.00
_cell.angle_gamma   90.00
#
_symmetry.space_group_name_H-M   'P 1'
#
loop_
_entity.id
_entity.type
_entity.pdbx_description
1 polymer ?
#
loop_
_entity_poly.entity_id
_entity_poly.type
_entity_poly.pdbx_seq_one_letter_code
_entity_poly.pdbx_strand_id
1 'polypeptide(L)'
;MTSGVRMQELCLLCWVVLVGLVQACPKPCDCGEKYGFQIADCAYRDLEAVPPGFPANVTTLSLSANRLPSLPEGAFREVLLLQSLWLAHNEIRTVAAGALAPLGHLKSLDLSHNLISDFAWSDLHNLSALQLLKMDSNELTFIPRDAFRSLRALRSLQLNHNRLHTLAEGTFEPLTALSHLQINDNPFDCTCSIMWFKTWALTTAVSIPEQDNITCTSPHVLKGTRLNRLLPLPCSAPSVQLTYQPSQDGAELQPGFVLALHCDVDGQPAPQLHWHIQTPRGTVEIASPNVGADGRALPGALAASARPRFQAFANGSLLIPDFGKLEEGTYSCLATNELGSAESSVNVALATPGEGGEDALGRRFHGKAAEGKGCYTVDNEVQPSGPEDNVVIIYLSRTGGPEAAATGEGVSAQQPPGLLLLGQSILLLVLTSF
;
A
#
# COMPACT_ATOMS: atom_id res chain seq x y z
N MET A 1 20.66 -28.90 73.56
CA MET A 1 20.63 -29.70 72.32
C MET A 1 19.39 -29.37 71.51
N THR A 2 19.30 -28.22 70.83
CA THR A 2 18.13 -27.86 69.98
C THR A 2 18.47 -26.91 68.82
N SER A 3 19.75 -26.64 68.53
CA SER A 3 20.15 -25.69 67.47
C SER A 3 20.48 -26.35 66.12
N GLY A 4 20.50 -27.69 66.04
CA GLY A 4 20.91 -28.42 64.82
C GLY A 4 19.79 -28.68 63.81
N VAL A 5 18.53 -28.67 64.25
CA VAL A 5 17.38 -29.08 63.41
C VAL A 5 16.95 -27.97 62.44
N ARG A 6 17.03 -26.69 62.86
CA ARG A 6 16.62 -25.55 62.02
C ARG A 6 17.48 -25.33 60.77
N MET A 7 18.77 -25.65 60.83
CA MET A 7 19.67 -25.44 59.69
C MET A 7 19.49 -26.53 58.62
N GLN A 8 19.11 -27.74 59.03
CA GLN A 8 18.79 -28.84 58.12
C GLN A 8 17.45 -28.61 57.41
N GLU A 9 16.43 -28.09 58.11
CA GLU A 9 15.15 -27.69 57.51
C GLU A 9 15.27 -26.47 56.57
N LEU A 10 16.09 -25.46 56.91
CA LEU A 10 16.38 -24.35 55.99
C LEU A 10 17.14 -24.79 54.74
N CYS A 11 18.05 -25.76 54.86
CA CYS A 11 18.81 -26.29 53.73
C CYS A 11 17.93 -27.17 52.82
N LEU A 12 17.00 -27.94 53.40
CA LEU A 12 15.96 -28.69 52.69
C LEU A 12 14.97 -27.75 51.98
N LEU A 13 14.54 -26.66 52.62
CA LEU A 13 13.72 -25.61 52.00
C LEU A 13 14.46 -24.90 50.87
N CYS A 14 15.75 -24.60 51.03
CA CYS A 14 16.59 -24.08 49.94
C CYS A 14 16.75 -25.09 48.80
N TRP A 15 16.87 -26.39 49.08
CA TRP A 15 16.88 -27.44 48.06
C TRP A 15 15.53 -27.55 47.34
N VAL A 16 14.40 -27.46 48.04
CA VAL A 16 13.06 -27.46 47.42
C VAL A 16 12.82 -26.20 46.58
N VAL A 17 13.37 -25.04 46.98
CA VAL A 17 13.32 -23.79 46.21
C VAL A 17 14.29 -23.79 45.03
N LEU A 18 15.48 -24.40 45.16
CA LEU A 18 16.44 -24.59 44.06
C LEU A 18 15.98 -25.64 43.04
N VAL A 19 15.32 -26.71 43.49
CA VAL A 19 14.68 -27.71 42.63
C VAL A 19 13.40 -27.15 42.00
N GLY A 20 12.71 -26.22 42.68
CA GLY A 20 11.49 -25.54 42.20
C GLY A 20 11.71 -24.50 41.08
N LEU A 21 12.95 -24.21 40.70
CA LEU A 21 13.29 -23.34 39.56
C LEU A 21 13.56 -24.10 38.26
N VAL A 22 13.52 -25.44 38.29
CA VAL A 22 13.47 -26.23 37.07
C VAL A 22 12.01 -26.27 36.65
N GLN A 23 11.59 -25.39 35.74
CA GLN A 23 10.27 -25.53 35.10
C GLN A 23 10.21 -26.94 34.51
N ALA A 24 9.37 -27.78 35.12
CA ALA A 24 9.22 -29.16 34.74
C ALA A 24 8.55 -29.22 33.36
N CYS A 25 9.03 -30.13 32.51
CA CYS A 25 8.44 -30.36 31.20
C CYS A 25 6.91 -30.52 31.31
N PRO A 26 6.11 -29.89 30.42
CA PRO A 26 4.68 -30.06 30.44
C PRO A 26 4.33 -31.55 30.35
N LYS A 27 3.39 -32.03 31.18
CA LYS A 27 2.98 -33.45 31.23
C LYS A 27 2.67 -34.10 29.88
N PRO A 28 2.03 -33.43 28.89
CA PRO A 28 1.76 -34.07 27.60
C PRO A 28 3.00 -34.17 26.69
N CYS A 29 4.12 -33.54 27.06
CA CYS A 29 5.31 -33.42 26.25
C CYS A 29 6.49 -34.21 26.83
N ASP A 30 7.40 -34.61 25.94
CA ASP A 30 8.66 -35.23 26.30
C ASP A 30 9.81 -34.25 26.06
N CYS A 31 10.47 -33.80 27.12
CA CYS A 31 11.60 -32.86 27.03
C CYS A 31 12.92 -33.57 27.32
N GLY A 32 13.95 -33.26 26.54
CA GLY A 32 15.28 -33.81 26.75
C GLY A 32 16.32 -33.29 25.77
N GLU A 33 17.57 -33.69 26.00
CA GLU A 33 18.67 -33.36 25.10
C GLU A 33 18.82 -34.43 24.01
N LYS A 34 18.84 -34.00 22.75
CA LYS A 34 19.07 -34.89 21.61
C LYS A 34 19.99 -34.20 20.60
N TYR A 35 21.09 -34.86 20.26
CA TYR A 35 22.12 -34.33 19.34
C TYR A 35 22.66 -32.94 19.72
N GLY A 36 22.74 -32.63 21.02
CA GLY A 36 23.20 -31.32 21.51
C GLY A 36 22.13 -30.22 21.49
N PHE A 37 20.87 -30.55 21.16
CA PHE A 37 19.74 -29.63 21.20
C PHE A 37 18.80 -29.98 22.36
N GLN A 38 18.27 -28.95 23.03
CA GLN A 38 17.24 -29.10 24.04
C GLN A 38 15.88 -29.12 23.34
N ILE A 39 15.25 -30.30 23.30
CA ILE A 39 14.02 -30.54 22.55
C ILE A 39 12.85 -30.69 23.51
N ALA A 40 11.72 -30.09 23.18
CA ALA A 40 10.41 -30.41 23.75
C ALA A 40 9.54 -30.99 22.63
N ASP A 41 9.21 -32.28 22.73
CA ASP A 41 8.37 -32.99 21.76
C ASP A 41 6.95 -33.19 22.31
N CYS A 42 6.00 -32.49 21.70
CA CYS A 42 4.59 -32.51 22.03
C CYS A 42 3.74 -32.98 20.84
N ALA A 43 4.35 -33.63 19.83
CA ALA A 43 3.64 -34.05 18.63
C ALA A 43 2.70 -35.24 18.87
N TYR A 44 1.60 -35.31 18.11
CA TYR A 44 0.61 -36.40 18.18
C TYR A 44 -0.04 -36.59 19.57
N ARG A 45 -0.40 -35.48 20.23
CA ARG A 45 -0.96 -35.50 21.60
C ARG A 45 -2.38 -34.93 21.68
N ASP A 46 -3.04 -34.73 20.54
CA ASP A 46 -4.38 -34.13 20.44
C ASP A 46 -4.51 -32.79 21.19
N LEU A 47 -3.45 -31.98 21.19
CA LEU A 47 -3.43 -30.71 21.91
C LEU A 47 -4.35 -29.69 21.24
N GLU A 48 -5.20 -29.06 22.04
CA GLU A 48 -6.08 -27.96 21.61
C GLU A 48 -5.49 -26.58 21.95
N ALA A 49 -4.43 -26.54 22.75
CA ALA A 49 -3.70 -25.32 23.08
C ALA A 49 -2.21 -25.62 23.32
N VAL A 50 -1.37 -24.60 23.16
CA VAL A 50 0.06 -24.68 23.50
C VAL A 50 0.20 -24.87 25.03
N PRO A 51 0.79 -25.98 25.52
CA PRO A 51 0.94 -26.21 26.95
C PRO A 51 1.85 -25.15 27.61
N PRO A 52 1.52 -24.65 28.80
CA PRO A 52 2.44 -23.78 29.55
C PRO A 52 3.50 -24.59 30.30
N GLY A 53 4.56 -23.93 30.76
CA GLY A 53 5.60 -24.49 31.61
C GLY A 53 6.77 -25.11 30.85
N PHE A 54 7.10 -24.59 29.66
CA PHE A 54 8.25 -25.10 28.92
C PHE A 54 9.57 -24.66 29.57
N PRO A 55 10.59 -25.54 29.65
CA PRO A 55 11.91 -25.13 30.11
C PRO A 55 12.51 -24.03 29.23
N ALA A 56 13.03 -22.96 29.85
CA ALA A 56 13.56 -21.78 29.12
C ALA A 56 14.78 -22.07 28.22
N ASN A 57 15.44 -23.22 28.41
CA ASN A 57 16.60 -23.64 27.61
C ASN A 57 16.22 -24.42 26.34
N VAL A 58 14.92 -24.67 26.08
CA VAL A 58 14.45 -25.38 24.89
C VAL A 58 14.83 -24.59 23.64
N THR A 59 15.49 -25.27 22.70
CA THR A 59 15.88 -24.70 21.40
C THR A 59 15.06 -25.27 20.25
N THR A 60 14.41 -26.42 20.44
CA THR A 60 13.52 -27.03 19.44
C THR A 60 12.20 -27.43 20.08
N LEU A 61 11.09 -26.92 19.57
CA LEU A 61 9.74 -27.26 20.03
C LEU A 61 8.97 -27.88 18.87
N SER A 62 8.46 -29.09 19.10
CA SER A 62 7.58 -29.79 18.17
C SER A 62 6.16 -29.85 18.72
N LEU A 63 5.23 -29.22 18.02
CA LEU A 63 3.79 -29.20 18.29
C LEU A 63 2.99 -29.70 17.07
N SER A 64 3.66 -30.34 16.12
CA SER A 64 3.04 -30.86 14.90
C SER A 64 2.02 -31.97 15.17
N ALA A 65 1.07 -32.17 14.26
CA ALA A 65 0.05 -33.20 14.35
C ALA A 65 -0.77 -33.11 15.66
N ASN A 66 -1.31 -31.92 15.92
CA ASN A 66 -2.23 -31.64 17.02
C ASN A 66 -3.50 -30.94 16.47
N ARG A 67 -4.31 -30.32 17.33
CA ARG A 67 -5.58 -29.68 16.97
C ARG A 67 -5.63 -28.22 17.43
N LEU A 68 -4.49 -27.53 17.33
CA LEU A 68 -4.39 -26.14 17.73
C LEU A 68 -5.25 -25.26 16.80
N PRO A 69 -6.27 -24.54 17.28
CA PRO A 69 -7.14 -23.73 16.42
C PRO A 69 -6.53 -22.35 16.08
N SER A 70 -5.63 -21.86 16.93
CA SER A 70 -4.97 -20.55 16.78
C SER A 70 -3.68 -20.47 17.61
N LEU A 71 -2.85 -19.47 17.33
CA LEU A 71 -1.70 -19.09 18.16
C LEU A 71 -1.98 -17.72 18.79
N PRO A 72 -2.29 -17.66 20.11
CA PRO A 72 -2.55 -16.41 20.80
C PRO A 72 -1.25 -15.63 21.07
N GLU A 73 -1.40 -14.34 21.39
CA GLU A 73 -0.30 -13.50 21.88
C GLU A 73 0.43 -14.18 23.05
N GLY A 74 1.76 -14.18 23.00
CA GLY A 74 2.57 -14.75 24.07
C GLY A 74 2.53 -16.28 24.18
N ALA A 75 2.02 -17.00 23.16
CA ALA A 75 2.01 -18.47 23.12
C ALA A 75 3.38 -19.11 23.41
N PHE A 76 4.48 -18.42 23.06
CA PHE A 76 5.85 -18.91 23.21
C PHE A 76 6.72 -18.05 24.13
N ARG A 77 6.12 -17.27 25.05
CA ARG A 77 6.83 -16.31 25.91
C ARG A 77 7.89 -16.94 26.84
N GLU A 78 7.79 -18.24 27.10
CA GLU A 78 8.68 -18.97 28.02
C GLU A 78 9.92 -19.53 27.31
N VAL A 79 9.91 -19.59 25.98
CA VAL A 79 10.93 -20.29 25.15
C VAL A 79 11.59 -19.34 24.16
N LEU A 80 12.16 -18.24 24.67
CA LEU A 80 12.76 -17.17 23.87
C LEU A 80 14.02 -17.60 23.08
N LEU A 81 14.63 -18.73 23.45
CA LEU A 81 15.83 -19.28 22.82
C LEU A 81 15.52 -20.27 21.68
N LEU A 82 14.24 -20.41 21.28
CA LEU A 82 13.86 -21.30 20.18
C LEU A 82 14.62 -20.96 18.90
N GLN A 83 15.14 -22.01 18.27
CA GLN A 83 15.74 -21.99 16.95
C GLN A 83 14.87 -22.72 15.92
N SER A 84 14.08 -23.70 16.37
CA SER A 84 13.21 -24.48 15.50
C SER A 84 11.83 -24.66 16.14
N LEU A 85 10.78 -24.29 15.41
CA LEU A 85 9.40 -24.42 15.83
C LEU A 85 8.59 -25.15 14.75
N TRP A 86 8.05 -26.32 15.11
CA TRP A 86 7.29 -27.18 14.22
C TRP A 86 5.82 -27.20 14.64
N LEU A 87 4.94 -26.72 13.78
CA LEU A 87 3.49 -26.60 14.00
C LEU A 87 2.68 -27.19 12.84
N ALA A 88 3.32 -28.02 12.00
CA ALA A 88 2.70 -28.61 10.83
C ALA A 88 1.54 -29.53 11.19
N HIS A 89 0.54 -29.65 10.31
CA HIS A 89 -0.63 -30.52 10.53
C HIS A 89 -1.38 -30.17 11.83
N ASN A 90 -1.79 -28.92 11.97
CA ASN A 90 -2.72 -28.47 13.00
C ASN A 90 -3.97 -27.87 12.33
N GLU A 91 -4.83 -27.21 13.11
CA GLU A 91 -6.05 -26.56 12.63
C GLU A 91 -5.95 -25.02 12.77
N ILE A 92 -4.72 -24.48 12.72
CA ILE A 92 -4.45 -23.07 13.04
C ILE A 92 -5.07 -22.20 11.96
N ARG A 93 -6.01 -21.32 12.35
CA ARG A 93 -6.65 -20.34 11.47
C ARG A 93 -6.03 -18.96 11.58
N THR A 94 -5.61 -18.61 12.79
CA THR A 94 -5.11 -17.28 13.13
C THR A 94 -3.81 -17.34 13.91
N VAL A 95 -2.85 -16.50 13.54
CA VAL A 95 -1.63 -16.24 14.30
C VAL A 95 -1.67 -14.79 14.76
N ALA A 96 -1.96 -14.57 16.04
CA ALA A 96 -2.13 -13.25 16.61
C ALA A 96 -0.80 -12.48 16.66
N ALA A 97 -0.88 -11.15 16.61
CA ALA A 97 0.28 -10.29 16.82
C ALA A 97 0.93 -10.57 18.18
N GLY A 98 2.26 -10.63 18.21
CA GLY A 98 3.02 -10.95 19.42
C GLY A 98 3.06 -12.45 19.77
N ALA A 99 2.46 -13.33 18.97
CA ALA A 99 2.62 -14.78 19.15
C ALA A 99 4.05 -15.23 18.81
N LEU A 100 4.61 -14.74 17.70
CA LEU A 100 5.93 -15.12 17.19
C LEU A 100 6.98 -14.03 17.38
N ALA A 101 6.57 -12.77 17.58
CA ALA A 101 7.47 -11.62 17.73
C ALA A 101 8.61 -11.78 18.77
N PRO A 102 8.44 -12.51 19.90
CA PRO A 102 9.52 -12.72 20.88
C PRO A 102 10.64 -13.65 20.40
N LEU A 103 10.44 -14.44 19.33
CA LEU A 103 11.32 -15.53 18.92
C LEU A 103 12.50 -15.07 18.06
N GLY A 104 13.24 -14.04 18.47
CA GLY A 104 14.30 -13.41 17.66
C GLY A 104 15.46 -14.35 17.23
N HIS A 105 15.61 -15.51 17.87
CA HIS A 105 16.62 -16.53 17.54
C HIS A 105 16.12 -17.62 16.59
N LEU A 106 14.87 -17.55 16.15
CA LEU A 106 14.24 -18.58 15.34
C LEU A 106 14.91 -18.67 13.96
N LYS A 107 15.29 -19.89 13.58
CA LYS A 107 15.92 -20.22 12.28
C LYS A 107 14.98 -21.02 11.39
N SER A 108 14.13 -21.87 11.97
CA SER A 108 13.19 -22.70 11.24
C SER A 108 11.78 -22.56 11.82
N LEU A 109 10.83 -22.22 10.97
CA LEU A 109 9.41 -22.16 11.30
C LEU A 109 8.62 -22.98 10.28
N ASP A 110 7.86 -23.95 10.76
CA ASP A 110 6.98 -24.78 9.95
C ASP A 110 5.53 -24.64 10.41
N LEU A 111 4.72 -23.97 9.60
CA LEU A 111 3.29 -23.76 9.75
C LEU A 111 2.50 -24.48 8.63
N SER A 112 3.14 -25.40 7.92
CA SER A 112 2.55 -26.10 6.77
C SER A 112 1.31 -26.92 7.18
N HIS A 113 0.42 -27.17 6.22
CA HIS A 113 -0.78 -28.00 6.44
C HIS A 113 -1.62 -27.51 7.65
N ASN A 114 -2.02 -26.24 7.60
CA ASN A 114 -2.93 -25.61 8.56
C ASN A 114 -4.08 -24.94 7.80
N LEU A 115 -4.84 -24.07 8.46
CA LEU A 115 -5.97 -23.34 7.88
C LEU A 115 -5.74 -21.83 7.97
N ILE A 116 -4.48 -21.39 7.91
CA ILE A 116 -4.11 -20.01 8.23
C ILE A 116 -4.63 -19.10 7.13
N SER A 117 -5.55 -18.21 7.49
CA SER A 117 -6.04 -17.13 6.65
C SER A 117 -5.65 -15.75 7.20
N ASP A 118 -5.41 -15.66 8.51
CA ASP A 118 -5.00 -14.44 9.21
C ASP A 118 -3.66 -14.65 9.91
N PHE A 119 -2.66 -13.87 9.51
CA PHE A 119 -1.29 -13.99 9.98
C PHE A 119 -0.71 -12.62 10.29
N ALA A 120 -0.19 -12.44 11.51
CA ALA A 120 0.48 -11.22 11.92
C ALA A 120 1.87 -11.09 11.25
N TRP A 121 1.90 -10.63 10.00
CA TRP A 121 3.13 -10.45 9.22
C TRP A 121 4.19 -9.56 9.90
N SER A 122 3.75 -8.61 10.75
CA SER A 122 4.65 -7.77 11.56
C SER A 122 5.56 -8.58 12.49
N ASP A 123 5.12 -9.76 12.96
CA ASP A 123 5.93 -10.59 13.85
C ASP A 123 7.20 -11.10 13.15
N LEU A 124 7.17 -11.29 11.83
CA LEU A 124 8.34 -11.68 11.03
C LEU A 124 9.43 -10.60 11.01
N HIS A 125 9.10 -9.34 11.29
CA HIS A 125 10.07 -8.24 11.28
C HIS A 125 11.15 -8.42 12.35
N ASN A 126 10.85 -9.16 13.42
CA ASN A 126 11.80 -9.47 14.50
C ASN A 126 12.63 -10.74 14.24
N LEU A 127 12.23 -11.58 13.27
CA LEU A 127 12.82 -12.90 13.02
C LEU A 127 14.00 -12.83 12.03
N SER A 128 14.94 -11.91 12.26
CA SER A 128 16.07 -11.66 11.36
C SER A 128 17.00 -12.87 11.12
N ALA A 129 16.99 -13.85 12.03
CA ALA A 129 17.77 -15.09 11.94
C ALA A 129 17.06 -16.22 11.16
N LEU A 130 15.81 -16.01 10.71
CA LEU A 130 15.00 -17.03 10.06
C LEU A 130 15.62 -17.46 8.72
N GLN A 131 15.77 -18.76 8.53
CA GLN A 131 16.39 -19.39 7.35
C GLN A 131 15.38 -20.25 6.57
N LEU A 132 14.42 -20.84 7.25
CA LEU A 132 13.36 -21.68 6.67
C LEU A 132 12.00 -21.19 7.18
N LEU A 133 11.12 -20.86 6.23
CA LEU A 133 9.72 -20.55 6.50
C LEU A 133 8.84 -21.42 5.61
N LYS A 134 8.06 -22.31 6.23
CA LYS A 134 7.06 -23.11 5.54
C LYS A 134 5.67 -22.69 5.95
N MET A 135 4.85 -22.33 4.98
CA MET A 135 3.46 -21.93 5.14
C MET A 135 2.61 -22.52 4.00
N ASP A 136 3.08 -23.59 3.36
CA ASP A 136 2.37 -24.26 2.30
C ASP A 136 1.12 -24.98 2.84
N SER A 137 0.15 -25.25 1.95
CA SER A 137 -1.11 -25.90 2.31
C SER A 137 -1.86 -25.15 3.43
N ASN A 138 -2.14 -23.87 3.18
CA ASN A 138 -2.88 -22.95 4.06
C ASN A 138 -3.95 -22.18 3.27
N GLU A 139 -4.56 -21.15 3.87
CA GLU A 139 -5.61 -20.34 3.24
C GLU A 139 -5.21 -18.87 3.06
N LEU A 140 -3.90 -18.57 2.93
CA LEU A 140 -3.40 -17.20 2.78
C LEU A 140 -3.90 -16.58 1.49
N THR A 141 -4.52 -15.41 1.57
CA THR A 141 -5.10 -14.70 0.41
C THR A 141 -4.23 -13.56 -0.11
N PHE A 142 -3.39 -12.97 0.75
CA PHE A 142 -2.46 -11.90 0.39
C PHE A 142 -1.19 -11.95 1.25
N ILE A 143 -0.13 -11.31 0.74
CA ILE A 143 1.13 -11.07 1.45
C ILE A 143 1.40 -9.56 1.39
N PRO A 144 1.53 -8.86 2.53
CA PRO A 144 1.95 -7.46 2.54
C PRO A 144 3.29 -7.26 1.84
N ARG A 145 3.45 -6.14 1.13
CA ARG A 145 4.70 -5.81 0.41
C ARG A 145 5.94 -5.88 1.30
N ASP A 146 5.81 -5.47 2.56
CA ASP A 146 6.91 -5.40 3.54
C ASP A 146 6.95 -6.60 4.50
N ALA A 147 6.17 -7.65 4.25
CA ALA A 147 6.10 -8.86 5.09
C ALA A 147 7.49 -9.46 5.39
N PHE A 148 8.37 -9.46 4.39
CA PHE A 148 9.68 -10.12 4.46
C PHE A 148 10.86 -9.15 4.65
N ARG A 149 10.61 -7.87 4.93
CA ARG A 149 11.62 -6.80 4.94
C ARG A 149 12.88 -7.07 5.79
N SER A 150 12.74 -7.82 6.88
CA SER A 150 13.82 -8.13 7.82
C SER A 150 14.46 -9.50 7.61
N LEU A 151 13.89 -10.36 6.75
CA LEU A 151 14.26 -11.78 6.63
C LEU A 151 15.46 -11.99 5.67
N ARG A 152 16.54 -11.24 5.87
CA ARG A 152 17.73 -11.27 4.99
C ARG A 152 18.46 -12.62 5.00
N ALA A 153 18.30 -13.39 6.07
CA ALA A 153 18.89 -14.72 6.23
C ALA A 153 18.03 -15.86 5.64
N LEU A 154 16.82 -15.56 5.15
CA LEU A 154 15.89 -16.58 4.66
C LEU A 154 16.43 -17.24 3.40
N ARG A 155 16.51 -18.57 3.43
CA ARG A 155 17.04 -19.40 2.34
C ARG A 155 15.94 -20.16 1.61
N SER A 156 14.91 -20.58 2.34
CA SER A 156 13.79 -21.34 1.78
C SER A 156 12.46 -20.78 2.26
N LEU A 157 11.59 -20.49 1.29
CA LEU A 157 10.22 -20.02 1.50
C LEU A 157 9.25 -20.95 0.76
N GLN A 158 8.29 -21.53 1.49
CA GLN A 158 7.26 -22.40 0.93
C GLN A 158 5.87 -21.78 1.17
N LEU A 159 5.19 -21.45 0.07
CA LEU A 159 3.90 -20.76 0.00
C LEU A 159 2.93 -21.45 -0.98
N ASN A 160 3.31 -22.60 -1.53
CA ASN A 160 2.47 -23.36 -2.46
C ASN A 160 1.18 -23.84 -1.79
N HIS A 161 0.14 -24.14 -2.58
CA HIS A 161 -1.18 -24.55 -2.05
C HIS A 161 -1.76 -23.54 -1.05
N ASN A 162 -1.77 -22.27 -1.42
CA ASN A 162 -2.48 -21.20 -0.71
C ASN A 162 -3.56 -20.60 -1.61
N ARG A 163 -4.12 -19.44 -1.24
CA ARG A 163 -5.15 -18.71 -1.98
C ARG A 163 -4.64 -17.36 -2.48
N LEU A 164 -3.35 -17.26 -2.81
CA LEU A 164 -2.74 -16.01 -3.26
C LEU A 164 -3.21 -15.68 -4.69
N HIS A 165 -3.83 -14.52 -4.84
CA HIS A 165 -4.28 -14.01 -6.14
C HIS A 165 -3.22 -13.14 -6.83
N THR A 166 -2.40 -12.42 -6.08
CA THR A 166 -1.34 -11.58 -6.63
C THR A 166 -0.21 -11.41 -5.61
N LEU A 167 0.88 -10.76 -6.02
CA LEU A 167 2.01 -10.41 -5.17
C LEU A 167 2.40 -8.96 -5.45
N ALA A 168 2.66 -8.19 -4.40
CA ALA A 168 3.12 -6.82 -4.57
C ALA A 168 4.55 -6.80 -5.14
N GLU A 169 4.82 -5.86 -6.04
CA GLU A 169 6.15 -5.69 -6.60
C GLU A 169 7.19 -5.42 -5.51
N GLY A 170 8.32 -6.13 -5.62
CA GLY A 170 9.41 -6.05 -4.67
C GLY A 170 9.25 -6.93 -3.42
N THR A 171 8.18 -7.73 -3.30
CA THR A 171 7.95 -8.63 -2.13
C THR A 171 9.17 -9.51 -1.79
N PHE A 172 9.94 -9.93 -2.81
CA PHE A 172 11.12 -10.79 -2.63
C PHE A 172 12.47 -10.05 -2.63
N GLU A 173 12.50 -8.74 -2.89
CA GLU A 173 13.75 -7.95 -2.92
C GLU A 173 14.57 -8.01 -1.61
N PRO A 174 13.95 -7.96 -0.41
CA PRO A 174 14.72 -8.02 0.83
C PRO A 174 15.39 -9.38 1.10
N LEU A 175 14.95 -10.44 0.42
CA LEU A 175 15.36 -11.84 0.66
C LEU A 175 16.69 -12.17 -0.01
N THR A 176 17.75 -11.46 0.35
CA THR A 176 19.07 -11.54 -0.30
C THR A 176 19.75 -12.91 -0.25
N ALA A 177 19.37 -13.78 0.70
CA ALA A 177 19.92 -15.13 0.85
C ALA A 177 19.01 -16.24 0.29
N LEU A 178 17.89 -15.87 -0.35
CA LEU A 178 16.91 -16.84 -0.82
C LEU A 178 17.52 -17.71 -1.92
N SER A 179 17.37 -19.02 -1.79
CA SER A 179 17.82 -20.00 -2.77
C SER A 179 16.70 -20.92 -3.24
N HIS A 180 15.60 -21.03 -2.48
CA HIS A 180 14.48 -21.90 -2.81
C HIS A 180 13.13 -21.21 -2.54
N LEU A 181 12.26 -21.17 -3.54
CA LEU A 181 10.90 -20.64 -3.45
C LEU A 181 9.89 -21.65 -4.03
N GLN A 182 8.90 -22.05 -3.23
CA GLN A 182 7.75 -22.81 -3.71
C GLN A 182 6.50 -21.95 -3.58
N ILE A 183 5.80 -21.74 -4.69
CA ILE A 183 4.61 -20.87 -4.73
C ILE A 183 3.56 -21.31 -5.77
N ASN A 184 3.77 -22.48 -6.37
CA ASN A 184 2.82 -23.14 -7.25
C ASN A 184 1.47 -23.41 -6.56
N ASP A 185 0.45 -23.75 -7.36
CA ASP A 185 -0.87 -24.09 -6.85
C ASP A 185 -1.50 -22.97 -6.00
N ASN A 186 -1.35 -21.73 -6.49
CA ASN A 186 -2.06 -20.54 -6.02
C ASN A 186 -2.95 -19.99 -7.15
N PRO A 187 -4.13 -19.43 -6.84
CA PRO A 187 -5.09 -18.96 -7.83
C PRO A 187 -4.74 -17.58 -8.40
N PHE A 188 -3.57 -17.46 -9.05
CA PHE A 188 -3.08 -16.17 -9.51
C PHE A 188 -3.99 -15.50 -10.54
N ASP A 189 -4.23 -14.21 -10.33
CA ASP A 189 -4.86 -13.29 -11.26
C ASP A 189 -3.79 -12.72 -12.18
N CYS A 190 -3.76 -13.18 -13.42
CA CYS A 190 -2.77 -12.80 -14.42
C CYS A 190 -3.16 -11.50 -15.12
N THR A 191 -3.09 -10.41 -14.38
CA THR A 191 -3.27 -9.03 -14.84
C THR A 191 -1.90 -8.32 -14.92
N CYS A 192 -1.87 -6.99 -15.00
CA CYS A 192 -0.61 -6.24 -14.97
C CYS A 192 0.14 -6.40 -13.65
N SER A 193 -0.55 -6.61 -12.53
CA SER A 193 0.09 -6.76 -11.21
C SER A 193 1.00 -7.99 -11.11
N ILE A 194 0.78 -9.06 -11.88
CA ILE A 194 1.64 -10.27 -11.84
C ILE A 194 2.87 -10.17 -12.76
N MET A 195 2.94 -9.18 -13.65
CA MET A 195 3.95 -9.14 -14.71
C MET A 195 5.38 -9.01 -14.18
N TRP A 196 5.57 -8.29 -13.06
CA TRP A 196 6.87 -8.23 -12.39
C TRP A 196 7.29 -9.62 -11.91
N PHE A 197 6.37 -10.40 -11.32
CA PHE A 197 6.67 -11.72 -10.75
C PHE A 197 7.06 -12.71 -11.85
N LYS A 198 6.34 -12.69 -12.99
CA LYS A 198 6.74 -13.43 -14.18
C LYS A 198 8.17 -13.08 -14.60
N THR A 199 8.48 -11.79 -14.71
CA THR A 199 9.79 -11.31 -15.18
C THR A 199 10.91 -11.69 -14.21
N TRP A 200 10.65 -11.53 -12.92
CA TRP A 200 11.55 -11.93 -11.84
C TRP A 200 11.77 -13.45 -11.84
N ALA A 201 10.72 -14.26 -11.95
CA ALA A 201 10.80 -15.72 -11.91
C ALA A 201 11.56 -16.32 -13.11
N LEU A 202 11.65 -15.60 -14.24
CA LEU A 202 12.41 -16.01 -15.42
C LEU A 202 13.88 -15.59 -15.37
N THR A 203 14.24 -14.58 -14.58
CA THR A 203 15.60 -14.00 -14.54
C THR A 203 16.35 -14.28 -13.24
N THR A 204 15.63 -14.66 -12.18
CA THR A 204 16.21 -14.93 -10.86
C THR A 204 17.10 -16.17 -10.85
N ALA A 205 18.11 -16.18 -9.97
CA ALA A 205 18.92 -17.36 -9.66
C ALA A 205 18.28 -18.27 -8.60
N VAL A 206 17.17 -17.87 -8.00
CA VAL A 206 16.42 -18.65 -7.00
C VAL A 206 15.83 -19.89 -7.66
N SER A 207 15.98 -21.05 -7.03
CA SER A 207 15.35 -22.29 -7.49
C SER A 207 13.85 -22.26 -7.23
N ILE A 208 13.05 -22.31 -8.30
CA ILE A 208 11.59 -22.42 -8.27
C ILE A 208 11.22 -23.79 -8.87
N PRO A 209 11.09 -24.85 -8.07
CA PRO A 209 10.63 -26.14 -8.57
C PRO A 209 9.18 -26.02 -9.07
N GLU A 210 8.79 -26.91 -9.99
CA GLU A 210 7.42 -26.99 -10.48
C GLU A 210 6.87 -25.65 -11.03
N GLN A 211 7.73 -24.84 -11.65
CA GLN A 211 7.34 -23.54 -12.21
C GLN A 211 6.19 -23.64 -13.23
N ASP A 212 6.05 -24.80 -13.89
CA ASP A 212 4.94 -25.11 -14.80
C ASP A 212 3.56 -25.21 -14.10
N ASN A 213 3.53 -25.40 -12.78
CA ASN A 213 2.31 -25.43 -11.95
C ASN A 213 1.91 -24.02 -11.46
N ILE A 214 2.68 -22.98 -11.81
CA ILE A 214 2.28 -21.59 -11.61
C ILE A 214 1.40 -21.20 -12.79
N THR A 215 0.08 -21.28 -12.59
CA THR A 215 -0.91 -21.04 -13.65
C THR A 215 -1.90 -19.94 -13.28
N CYS A 216 -2.41 -19.27 -14.31
CA CYS A 216 -3.41 -18.23 -14.16
C CYS A 216 -4.79 -18.84 -13.86
N THR A 217 -5.50 -18.30 -12.90
CA THR A 217 -6.91 -18.64 -12.63
C THR A 217 -7.86 -17.57 -13.19
N SER A 218 -7.42 -16.32 -13.17
CA SER A 218 -8.10 -15.16 -13.74
C SER A 218 -7.13 -14.38 -14.64
N PRO A 219 -7.60 -13.56 -15.60
CA PRO A 219 -8.96 -13.53 -16.13
C PRO A 219 -9.33 -14.85 -16.83
N HIS A 220 -10.63 -15.08 -17.06
CA HIS A 220 -11.14 -16.32 -17.68
C HIS A 220 -10.44 -16.67 -19.00
N VAL A 221 -10.07 -15.65 -19.79
CA VAL A 221 -9.36 -15.83 -21.09
C VAL A 221 -7.94 -16.38 -20.94
N LEU A 222 -7.31 -16.22 -19.77
CA LEU A 222 -5.97 -16.74 -19.47
C LEU A 222 -5.99 -17.95 -18.55
N LYS A 223 -7.17 -18.41 -18.11
CA LYS A 223 -7.29 -19.53 -17.16
C LYS A 223 -6.54 -20.79 -17.65
N GLY A 224 -5.69 -21.36 -16.79
CA GLY A 224 -4.85 -22.50 -17.06
C GLY A 224 -3.55 -22.19 -17.84
N THR A 225 -3.36 -20.94 -18.27
CA THR A 225 -2.10 -20.52 -18.90
C THR A 225 -0.99 -20.51 -17.87
N ARG A 226 0.16 -21.07 -18.21
CA ARG A 226 1.35 -21.07 -17.35
C ARG A 226 1.98 -19.68 -17.33
N LEU A 227 2.45 -19.23 -16.17
CA LEU A 227 3.01 -17.90 -15.99
C LEU A 227 4.20 -17.64 -16.92
N ASN A 228 5.09 -18.63 -17.10
CA ASN A 228 6.25 -18.55 -18.00
C ASN A 228 5.89 -18.35 -19.48
N ARG A 229 4.66 -18.70 -19.88
CA ARG A 229 4.14 -18.58 -21.26
C ARG A 229 3.23 -17.37 -21.46
N LEU A 230 2.95 -16.61 -20.41
CA LEU A 230 2.15 -15.40 -20.50
C LEU A 230 2.78 -14.45 -21.54
N LEU A 231 1.97 -13.80 -22.38
CA LEU A 231 2.49 -12.74 -23.25
C LEU A 231 2.65 -11.44 -22.46
N PRO A 232 3.52 -10.51 -22.88
CA PRO A 232 3.56 -9.17 -22.29
C PRO A 232 2.20 -8.49 -22.42
N LEU A 233 1.69 -7.96 -21.30
CA LEU A 233 0.45 -7.19 -21.26
C LEU A 233 0.77 -5.69 -21.44
N PRO A 234 -0.06 -4.91 -22.14
CA PRO A 234 0.15 -3.48 -22.36
C PRO A 234 -0.24 -2.70 -21.10
N CYS A 235 0.66 -2.67 -20.12
CA CYS A 235 0.43 -2.15 -18.78
C CYS A 235 0.92 -0.72 -18.62
N SER A 236 0.10 0.17 -18.06
CA SER A 236 0.47 1.55 -17.76
C SER A 236 -0.22 2.07 -16.51
N ALA A 237 0.55 2.72 -15.64
CA ALA A 237 0.00 3.43 -14.49
C ALA A 237 -0.92 4.58 -14.95
N PRO A 238 -1.88 5.01 -14.13
CA PRO A 238 -2.82 6.05 -14.52
C PRO A 238 -2.09 7.36 -14.78
N SER A 239 -2.57 8.12 -15.75
CA SER A 239 -2.19 9.51 -15.96
C SER A 239 -3.46 10.36 -15.99
N VAL A 240 -3.37 11.56 -15.43
CA VAL A 240 -4.51 12.45 -15.27
C VAL A 240 -4.16 13.83 -15.83
N GLN A 241 -5.06 14.35 -16.67
CA GLN A 241 -5.01 15.73 -17.15
C GLN A 241 -6.35 16.41 -16.86
N LEU A 242 -6.32 17.41 -15.99
CA LEU A 242 -7.51 18.15 -15.60
C LEU A 242 -7.65 19.42 -16.45
N THR A 243 -8.77 19.53 -17.15
CA THR A 243 -9.16 20.70 -17.94
C THR A 243 -10.45 21.29 -17.38
N TYR A 244 -10.71 22.56 -17.69
CA TYR A 244 -11.88 23.26 -17.18
C TYR A 244 -12.48 24.19 -18.23
N GLN A 245 -13.80 24.38 -18.14
CA GLN A 245 -14.55 25.34 -18.94
C GLN A 245 -15.49 26.13 -18.02
N PRO A 246 -15.61 27.45 -18.24
CA PRO A 246 -14.97 28.27 -19.30
C PRO A 246 -13.44 28.44 -19.10
N SER A 247 -12.68 28.40 -20.19
CA SER A 247 -11.20 28.34 -20.20
C SER A 247 -10.52 29.68 -20.52
N GLN A 248 -11.26 30.78 -20.60
CA GLN A 248 -10.70 32.07 -20.99
C GLN A 248 -10.02 32.74 -19.80
N ASP A 249 -8.69 32.81 -19.86
CA ASP A 249 -7.88 33.62 -18.94
C ASP A 249 -8.40 35.06 -18.93
N GLY A 250 -8.99 35.50 -17.81
CA GLY A 250 -9.52 36.86 -17.65
C GLY A 250 -11.00 37.05 -18.03
N ALA A 251 -11.78 35.98 -18.21
CA ALA A 251 -13.23 36.11 -18.33
C ALA A 251 -13.87 36.51 -17.00
N GLU A 252 -14.63 37.62 -16.99
CA GLU A 252 -15.48 38.00 -15.87
C GLU A 252 -16.69 37.05 -15.81
N LEU A 253 -16.70 36.14 -14.84
CA LEU A 253 -17.77 35.18 -14.64
C LEU A 253 -18.58 35.54 -13.40
N GLN A 254 -19.87 35.78 -13.58
CA GLN A 254 -20.79 36.07 -12.49
C GLN A 254 -21.24 34.77 -11.79
N PRO A 255 -21.56 34.82 -10.47
CA PRO A 255 -22.14 33.69 -9.75
C PRO A 255 -23.37 33.10 -10.45
N GLY A 256 -23.52 31.78 -10.37
CA GLY A 256 -24.59 31.04 -11.04
C GLY A 256 -24.27 30.55 -12.45
N PHE A 257 -23.02 30.68 -12.88
CA PHE A 257 -22.53 30.00 -14.08
C PHE A 257 -22.34 28.50 -13.82
N VAL A 258 -22.30 27.75 -14.93
CA VAL A 258 -21.98 26.32 -14.91
C VAL A 258 -20.47 26.17 -15.02
N LEU A 259 -19.83 25.66 -13.97
CA LEU A 259 -18.43 25.24 -14.04
C LEU A 259 -18.36 23.78 -14.49
N ALA A 260 -17.60 23.53 -15.55
CA ALA A 260 -17.33 22.20 -16.05
C ALA A 260 -15.85 21.87 -15.87
N LEU A 261 -15.55 20.83 -15.12
CA LEU A 261 -14.21 20.24 -15.04
C LEU A 261 -14.23 18.95 -15.86
N HIS A 262 -13.18 18.68 -16.62
CA HIS A 262 -13.04 17.45 -17.38
C HIS A 262 -11.69 16.82 -17.09
N CYS A 263 -11.76 15.61 -16.55
CA CYS A 263 -10.60 14.82 -16.20
C CYS A 263 -10.35 13.78 -17.28
N ASP A 264 -9.32 14.02 -18.10
CA ASP A 264 -8.83 13.08 -19.09
C ASP A 264 -7.90 12.08 -18.41
N VAL A 265 -8.21 10.80 -18.56
CA VAL A 265 -7.57 9.70 -17.84
C VAL A 265 -7.13 8.64 -18.83
N ASP A 266 -5.83 8.32 -18.80
CA ASP A 266 -5.26 7.19 -19.53
C ASP A 266 -4.60 6.22 -18.56
N GLY A 267 -4.49 4.94 -18.93
CA GLY A 267 -3.95 3.88 -18.09
C GLY A 267 -4.49 2.50 -18.47
N GLN A 268 -3.69 1.47 -18.20
CA GLN A 268 -4.05 0.08 -18.46
C GLN A 268 -3.63 -0.81 -17.28
N PRO A 269 -4.58 -1.50 -16.62
CA PRO A 269 -6.02 -1.54 -16.90
C PRO A 269 -6.70 -0.17 -16.74
N ALA A 270 -7.87 -0.03 -17.37
CA ALA A 270 -8.68 1.19 -17.33
C ALA A 270 -8.85 1.68 -15.87
N PRO A 271 -8.38 2.90 -15.54
CA PRO A 271 -8.41 3.37 -14.15
C PRO A 271 -9.82 3.67 -13.65
N GLN A 272 -10.03 3.46 -12.35
CA GLN A 272 -11.20 3.91 -11.63
C GLN A 272 -11.05 5.38 -11.25
N LEU A 273 -12.09 6.16 -11.52
CA LEU A 273 -12.09 7.62 -11.36
C LEU A 273 -12.84 8.07 -10.11
N HIS A 274 -12.19 8.88 -9.30
CA HIS A 274 -12.71 9.46 -8.08
C HIS A 274 -12.54 10.98 -8.08
N TRP A 275 -13.60 11.70 -7.71
CA TRP A 275 -13.51 13.13 -7.42
C TRP A 275 -13.45 13.33 -5.91
N HIS A 276 -12.49 14.13 -5.46
CA HIS A 276 -12.39 14.60 -4.09
C HIS A 276 -12.53 16.12 -4.10
N ILE A 277 -13.61 16.61 -3.52
CA ILE A 277 -14.04 18.01 -3.59
C ILE A 277 -14.04 18.58 -2.19
N GLN A 278 -13.26 19.64 -1.95
CA GLN A 278 -13.20 20.32 -0.67
C GLN A 278 -13.81 21.71 -0.81
N THR A 279 -14.90 21.97 -0.07
CA THR A 279 -15.59 23.27 -0.06
C THR A 279 -15.81 23.75 1.38
N PRO A 280 -16.22 25.02 1.60
CA PRO A 280 -16.65 25.50 2.92
C PRO A 280 -17.79 24.69 3.54
N ARG A 281 -18.60 23.99 2.71
CA ARG A 281 -19.68 23.10 3.19
C ARG A 281 -19.18 21.72 3.63
N GLY A 282 -17.89 21.44 3.45
CA GLY A 282 -17.26 20.15 3.75
C GLY A 282 -16.69 19.45 2.52
N THR A 283 -16.21 18.24 2.74
CA THR A 283 -15.61 17.37 1.72
C THR A 283 -16.67 16.45 1.10
N VAL A 284 -16.61 16.29 -0.22
CA VAL A 284 -17.46 15.37 -0.99
C VAL A 284 -16.57 14.45 -1.81
N GLU A 285 -16.80 13.15 -1.70
CA GLU A 285 -16.14 12.12 -2.51
C GLU A 285 -17.14 11.46 -3.46
N ILE A 286 -16.75 11.32 -4.73
CA ILE A 286 -17.61 10.77 -5.78
C ILE A 286 -16.83 9.73 -6.57
N ALA A 287 -17.22 8.45 -6.46
CA ALA A 287 -16.82 7.43 -7.43
C ALA A 287 -17.60 7.68 -8.72
N SER A 288 -16.92 8.04 -9.81
CA SER A 288 -17.58 8.39 -11.07
C SER A 288 -18.10 7.12 -11.77
N PRO A 289 -19.30 7.17 -12.39
CA PRO A 289 -20.28 8.26 -12.40
C PRO A 289 -21.25 8.24 -11.21
N ASN A 290 -21.78 9.41 -10.82
CA ASN A 290 -22.94 9.51 -9.93
C ASN A 290 -24.24 9.91 -10.65
N VAL A 291 -24.13 10.38 -11.89
CA VAL A 291 -25.27 10.74 -12.74
C VAL A 291 -25.26 9.98 -14.06
N GLY A 292 -26.45 9.74 -14.61
CA GLY A 292 -26.62 9.25 -15.97
C GLY A 292 -26.34 10.33 -17.03
N ALA A 293 -26.43 9.96 -18.31
CA ALA A 293 -26.27 10.90 -19.41
C ALA A 293 -27.31 12.04 -19.42
N ASP A 294 -28.44 11.87 -18.73
CA ASP A 294 -29.51 12.86 -18.56
C ASP A 294 -29.29 13.80 -17.34
N GLY A 295 -28.16 13.64 -16.64
CA GLY A 295 -27.81 14.41 -15.44
C GLY A 295 -28.64 14.04 -14.21
N ARG A 296 -29.40 12.93 -14.25
CA ARG A 296 -30.14 12.44 -13.07
C ARG A 296 -29.27 11.50 -12.26
N ALA A 297 -29.47 11.52 -10.94
CA ALA A 297 -28.75 10.64 -10.02
C ALA A 297 -28.98 9.16 -10.37
N LEU A 298 -27.92 8.37 -10.37
CA LEU A 298 -28.01 6.93 -10.57
C LEU A 298 -28.68 6.23 -9.36
N PRO A 299 -29.37 5.09 -9.56
CA PRO A 299 -30.03 4.35 -8.48
C PRO A 299 -28.99 3.90 -7.44
N GLY A 300 -29.06 4.46 -6.22
CA GLY A 300 -28.10 4.18 -5.13
C GLY A 300 -27.67 5.44 -4.37
N ALA A 301 -27.81 6.62 -4.96
CA ALA A 301 -27.65 7.90 -4.26
C ALA A 301 -28.99 8.37 -3.65
N LEU A 302 -28.94 8.97 -2.45
CA LEU A 302 -30.11 9.51 -1.76
C LEU A 302 -30.88 10.48 -2.68
N ALA A 303 -32.15 10.13 -2.96
CA ALA A 303 -33.11 10.81 -3.84
C ALA A 303 -32.89 10.67 -5.35
N ALA A 304 -33.38 9.55 -5.93
CA ALA A 304 -33.44 9.27 -7.37
C ALA A 304 -34.21 10.30 -8.23
N SER A 305 -34.83 11.32 -7.63
CA SER A 305 -35.55 12.41 -8.33
C SER A 305 -34.84 13.77 -8.29
N ALA A 306 -33.73 13.91 -7.57
CA ALA A 306 -33.01 15.17 -7.42
C ALA A 306 -31.75 15.21 -8.31
N ARG A 307 -31.45 16.37 -8.90
CA ARG A 307 -30.16 16.60 -9.56
C ARG A 307 -29.12 16.90 -8.47
N PRO A 308 -28.05 16.09 -8.35
CA PRO A 308 -27.03 16.35 -7.34
C PRO A 308 -26.30 17.66 -7.66
N ARG A 309 -25.82 18.33 -6.61
CA ARG A 309 -25.04 19.58 -6.69
C ARG A 309 -23.77 19.41 -7.53
N PHE A 310 -23.12 18.26 -7.39
CA PHE A 310 -21.93 17.86 -8.13
C PHE A 310 -22.28 16.68 -9.03
N GLN A 311 -22.19 16.87 -10.35
CA GLN A 311 -22.63 15.89 -11.35
C GLN A 311 -21.40 15.30 -12.05
N ALA A 312 -20.98 14.12 -11.62
CA ALA A 312 -19.85 13.37 -12.18
C ALA A 312 -20.34 12.34 -13.20
N PHE A 313 -19.84 12.45 -14.42
CA PHE A 313 -20.22 11.65 -15.58
C PHE A 313 -19.18 10.56 -15.87
N ALA A 314 -19.59 9.53 -16.62
CA ALA A 314 -18.75 8.37 -16.92
C ALA A 314 -17.55 8.71 -17.84
N ASN A 315 -17.62 9.83 -18.55
CA ASN A 315 -16.54 10.34 -19.39
C ASN A 315 -15.49 11.15 -18.60
N GLY A 316 -15.58 11.21 -17.27
CA GLY A 316 -14.67 11.98 -16.44
C GLY A 316 -14.98 13.47 -16.32
N SER A 317 -16.13 13.94 -16.82
CA SER A 317 -16.58 15.31 -16.58
C SER A 317 -17.28 15.46 -15.22
N LEU A 318 -17.04 16.59 -14.56
CA LEU A 318 -17.74 17.06 -13.36
C LEU A 318 -18.40 18.41 -13.67
N LEU A 319 -19.72 18.48 -13.53
CA LEU A 319 -20.47 19.72 -13.68
C LEU A 319 -20.94 20.26 -12.32
N ILE A 320 -20.77 21.57 -12.14
CA ILE A 320 -21.27 22.36 -11.02
C ILE A 320 -22.24 23.40 -11.62
N PRO A 321 -23.56 23.14 -11.61
CA PRO A 321 -24.53 23.94 -12.37
C PRO A 321 -24.73 25.38 -11.88
N ASP A 322 -24.52 25.62 -10.59
CA ASP A 322 -24.77 26.89 -9.92
C ASP A 322 -23.56 27.18 -9.03
N PHE A 323 -22.45 27.58 -9.66
CA PHE A 323 -21.22 27.86 -8.93
C PHE A 323 -21.33 29.21 -8.21
N GLY A 324 -21.12 29.19 -6.89
CA GLY A 324 -21.09 30.38 -6.05
C GLY A 324 -20.04 30.26 -4.94
N LYS A 325 -20.14 31.15 -3.95
CA LYS A 325 -19.17 31.27 -2.85
C LYS A 325 -19.05 30.00 -1.98
N LEU A 326 -20.11 29.20 -1.91
CA LEU A 326 -20.15 27.98 -1.11
C LEU A 326 -19.58 26.77 -1.86
N GLU A 327 -19.32 26.93 -3.16
CA GLU A 327 -18.75 25.96 -4.07
C GLU A 327 -17.26 26.26 -4.35
N GLU A 328 -16.71 27.33 -3.77
CA GLU A 328 -15.27 27.58 -3.76
C GLU A 328 -14.51 26.44 -3.10
N GLY A 329 -13.29 26.21 -3.57
CA GLY A 329 -12.34 25.33 -2.93
C GLY A 329 -11.55 24.48 -3.91
N THR A 330 -11.19 23.27 -3.49
CA THR A 330 -10.30 22.37 -4.24
C THR A 330 -11.09 21.26 -4.89
N TYR A 331 -10.84 21.05 -6.18
CA TYR A 331 -11.41 19.97 -6.96
C TYR A 331 -10.27 19.07 -7.43
N SER A 332 -10.20 17.88 -6.86
CA SER A 332 -9.18 16.88 -7.13
C SER A 332 -9.78 15.74 -7.95
N CYS A 333 -9.17 15.44 -9.09
CA CYS A 333 -9.46 14.25 -9.86
C CYS A 333 -8.38 13.19 -9.60
N LEU A 334 -8.80 12.05 -9.06
CA LEU A 334 -7.95 10.90 -8.73
C LEU A 334 -8.30 9.72 -9.63
N ALA A 335 -7.32 9.19 -10.35
CA ALA A 335 -7.45 7.97 -11.13
C ALA A 335 -6.57 6.86 -10.54
N THR A 336 -7.13 5.67 -10.37
CA THR A 336 -6.45 4.53 -9.72
C THR A 336 -6.56 3.27 -10.57
N ASN A 337 -5.46 2.53 -10.71
CA ASN A 337 -5.50 1.16 -11.21
C ASN A 337 -4.52 0.29 -10.39
N GLU A 338 -4.38 -0.99 -10.76
CA GLU A 338 -3.54 -1.94 -10.01
C GLU A 338 -2.03 -1.61 -10.03
N LEU A 339 -1.58 -0.67 -10.87
CA LEU A 339 -0.19 -0.23 -10.95
C LEU A 339 0.07 1.06 -10.17
N GLY A 340 -0.97 1.76 -9.72
CA GLY A 340 -0.82 2.97 -8.91
C GLY A 340 -1.96 3.96 -9.07
N SER A 341 -1.69 5.20 -8.69
CA SER A 341 -2.65 6.29 -8.71
C SER A 341 -2.03 7.58 -9.23
N ALA A 342 -2.83 8.38 -9.93
CA ALA A 342 -2.45 9.74 -10.33
C ALA A 342 -3.57 10.70 -9.96
N GLU A 343 -3.19 11.90 -9.55
CA GLU A 343 -4.11 12.95 -9.12
C GLU A 343 -3.77 14.27 -9.82
N SER A 344 -4.79 15.04 -10.17
CA SER A 344 -4.64 16.43 -10.59
C SER A 344 -5.70 17.28 -9.90
N SER A 345 -5.29 18.45 -9.40
CA SER A 345 -6.14 19.31 -8.58
C SER A 345 -6.19 20.74 -9.11
N VAL A 346 -7.39 21.32 -9.08
CA VAL A 346 -7.62 22.73 -9.41
C VAL A 346 -8.30 23.44 -8.24
N ASN A 347 -7.89 24.67 -7.97
CA ASN A 347 -8.53 25.54 -7.01
C ASN A 347 -9.41 26.54 -7.73
N VAL A 348 -10.61 26.74 -7.22
CA VAL A 348 -11.61 27.63 -7.79
C VAL A 348 -12.11 28.57 -6.70
N ALA A 349 -11.96 29.86 -6.91
CA ALA A 349 -12.39 30.91 -5.98
C ALA A 349 -13.05 32.07 -6.72
N LEU A 350 -13.93 32.82 -6.05
CA LEU A 350 -14.40 34.12 -6.53
C LEU A 350 -13.43 35.22 -6.04
N ALA A 351 -13.09 36.17 -6.90
CA ALA A 351 -12.15 37.25 -6.65
C ALA A 351 -12.63 38.56 -7.26
N THR A 352 -12.36 39.69 -6.61
CA THR A 352 -12.59 41.01 -7.21
C THR A 352 -11.50 41.35 -8.23
N PRO A 353 -11.83 41.84 -9.44
CA PRO A 353 -10.85 42.19 -10.47
C PRO A 353 -9.88 43.26 -9.97
N GLY A 354 -8.57 42.99 -10.10
CA GLY A 354 -7.49 43.91 -9.72
C GLY A 354 -6.95 43.78 -8.30
N GLU A 355 -7.56 42.98 -7.43
CA GLU A 355 -7.00 42.61 -6.12
C GLU A 355 -6.75 41.10 -6.06
N GLY A 356 -5.56 40.70 -5.60
CA GLY A 356 -5.38 39.33 -5.13
C GLY A 356 -6.32 39.07 -3.95
N GLY A 357 -6.74 37.82 -3.77
CA GLY A 357 -7.70 37.45 -2.74
C GLY A 357 -7.23 36.28 -1.90
N GLU A 358 -8.02 35.95 -0.89
CA GLU A 358 -7.90 34.74 -0.09
C GLU A 358 -9.16 33.91 -0.34
N ASP A 359 -9.00 32.66 -0.81
CA ASP A 359 -10.15 31.77 -1.03
C ASP A 359 -10.84 31.42 0.29
N ALA A 360 -12.04 30.86 0.23
CA ALA A 360 -12.77 30.45 1.44
C ALA A 360 -12.08 29.35 2.28
N LEU A 361 -10.94 28.81 1.82
CA LEU A 361 -10.08 27.85 2.53
C LEU A 361 -8.78 28.51 3.06
N GLY A 362 -8.65 29.84 2.98
CA GLY A 362 -7.51 30.59 3.51
C GLY A 362 -6.29 30.69 2.58
N ARG A 363 -6.43 30.31 1.30
CA ARG A 363 -5.31 30.30 0.34
C ARG A 363 -5.28 31.59 -0.46
N ARG A 364 -4.13 32.27 -0.43
CA ARG A 364 -3.92 33.51 -1.16
C ARG A 364 -3.57 33.25 -2.63
N PHE A 365 -4.15 34.04 -3.52
CA PHE A 365 -3.83 34.05 -4.94
C PHE A 365 -3.56 35.47 -5.43
N HIS A 366 -2.72 35.60 -6.46
CA HIS A 366 -2.36 36.89 -7.04
C HIS A 366 -3.16 37.14 -8.32
N GLY A 367 -3.96 38.21 -8.35
CA GLY A 367 -4.52 38.71 -9.60
C GLY A 367 -3.46 39.46 -10.42
N LYS A 368 -3.47 39.29 -11.74
CA LYS A 368 -2.83 40.27 -12.63
C LYS A 368 -3.74 41.51 -12.66
N ALA A 369 -3.17 42.68 -12.39
CA ALA A 369 -3.91 43.94 -12.53
C ALA A 369 -4.40 44.07 -13.99
N ALA A 370 -5.71 44.19 -14.17
CA ALA A 370 -6.25 44.68 -15.44
C ALA A 370 -5.92 46.17 -15.54
N GLU A 371 -5.16 46.57 -16.56
CA GLU A 371 -4.97 47.98 -16.90
C GLU A 371 -6.29 48.53 -17.44
N GLY A 372 -7.07 49.16 -16.56
CA GLY A 372 -8.23 49.96 -16.95
C GLY A 372 -9.44 49.73 -16.07
N LYS A 373 -9.77 50.71 -15.22
CA LYS A 373 -11.12 50.83 -14.67
C LYS A 373 -12.03 51.26 -15.81
N GLY A 374 -13.10 50.51 -16.07
CA GLY A 374 -14.22 51.03 -16.84
C GLY A 374 -14.77 52.29 -16.15
N CYS A 375 -15.20 53.27 -16.92
CA CYS A 375 -15.94 54.41 -16.42
C CYS A 375 -17.31 54.44 -17.11
N TYR A 376 -18.35 54.80 -16.38
CA TYR A 376 -19.65 55.14 -16.96
C TYR A 376 -19.94 56.62 -16.71
N THR A 377 -20.74 57.22 -17.60
CA THR A 377 -21.14 58.62 -17.51
C THR A 377 -22.56 58.74 -16.96
N VAL A 378 -22.72 59.47 -15.87
CA VAL A 378 -24.03 59.92 -15.36
C VAL A 378 -23.99 61.44 -15.35
N ASP A 379 -24.96 62.09 -15.98
CA ASP A 379 -25.08 63.56 -16.02
C ASP A 379 -23.79 64.29 -16.47
N ASN A 380 -23.11 63.78 -17.51
CA ASN A 380 -21.83 64.29 -18.02
C ASN A 380 -20.66 64.28 -17.02
N GLU A 381 -20.79 63.61 -15.87
CA GLU A 381 -19.69 63.32 -14.97
C GLU A 381 -19.25 61.86 -15.12
N VAL A 382 -17.93 61.66 -15.23
CA VAL A 382 -17.29 60.34 -15.35
C VAL A 382 -17.16 59.75 -13.96
N GLN A 383 -17.91 58.69 -13.65
CA GLN A 383 -17.78 57.97 -12.38
C GLN A 383 -16.93 56.70 -12.55
N PRO A 384 -15.99 56.42 -11.63
CA PRO A 384 -15.27 55.16 -11.62
C PRO A 384 -16.22 54.00 -11.28
N SER A 385 -16.14 52.89 -12.00
CA SER A 385 -16.88 51.66 -11.65
C SER A 385 -16.62 51.26 -10.19
N GLY A 386 -17.69 51.02 -9.43
CA GLY A 386 -17.64 50.47 -8.07
C GLY A 386 -17.27 48.97 -8.05
N PRO A 387 -16.93 48.40 -6.88
CA PRO A 387 -16.38 47.06 -6.74
C PRO A 387 -17.46 45.97 -6.66
N GLU A 388 -18.30 45.82 -7.68
CA GLU A 388 -19.46 44.90 -7.62
C GLU A 388 -19.38 43.70 -8.58
N ASP A 389 -18.34 43.56 -9.40
CA ASP A 389 -18.20 42.40 -10.29
C ASP A 389 -17.15 41.43 -9.74
N ASN A 390 -17.55 40.49 -8.88
CA ASN A 390 -16.70 39.37 -8.50
C ASN A 390 -16.48 38.45 -9.71
N VAL A 391 -15.22 38.14 -10.00
CA VAL A 391 -14.72 37.30 -11.10
C VAL A 391 -14.20 35.97 -10.56
N VAL A 392 -14.52 34.86 -11.20
CA VAL A 392 -13.97 33.55 -10.81
C VAL A 392 -12.51 33.45 -11.26
N ILE A 393 -11.61 33.15 -10.34
CA ILE A 393 -10.22 32.80 -10.66
C ILE A 393 -10.04 31.30 -10.44
N ILE A 394 -9.68 30.62 -11.52
CA ILE A 394 -9.27 29.23 -11.52
C ILE A 394 -7.75 29.22 -11.55
N TYR A 395 -7.12 28.61 -10.53
CA TYR A 395 -5.67 28.44 -10.50
C TYR A 395 -5.32 27.00 -10.14
N LEU A 396 -4.33 26.46 -10.85
CA LEU A 396 -3.87 25.10 -10.64
C LEU A 396 -3.18 24.97 -9.29
N SER A 397 -3.61 23.98 -8.51
CA SER A 397 -2.87 23.58 -7.31
C SER A 397 -1.70 22.71 -7.76
N ARG A 398 -0.46 23.21 -7.66
CA ARG A 398 0.71 22.34 -7.81
C ARG A 398 0.89 21.54 -6.53
N THR A 399 0.16 20.44 -6.42
CA THR A 399 0.36 19.41 -5.40
C THR A 399 0.27 18.05 -6.08
N GLY A 400 1.38 17.30 -6.12
CA GLY A 400 1.45 15.91 -6.56
C GLY A 400 2.00 15.71 -7.98
N GLY A 401 3.32 15.56 -8.11
CA GLY A 401 3.86 14.76 -9.22
C GLY A 401 3.50 13.29 -9.01
N PRO A 402 3.58 12.44 -10.04
CA PRO A 402 3.33 11.01 -9.86
C PRO A 402 4.24 10.50 -8.75
N GLU A 403 3.66 9.87 -7.73
CA GLU A 403 4.40 9.13 -6.72
C GLU A 403 4.89 7.83 -7.37
N ALA A 404 5.78 7.99 -8.36
CA ALA A 404 6.67 6.94 -8.79
C ALA A 404 7.63 6.70 -7.62
N ALA A 405 7.75 5.44 -7.21
CA ALA A 405 8.71 5.01 -6.21
C ALA A 405 10.11 5.57 -6.54
N ALA A 406 10.49 6.64 -5.84
CA ALA A 406 11.78 7.27 -5.99
C ALA A 406 12.82 6.41 -5.26
N THR A 407 13.47 5.52 -6.01
CA THR A 407 14.81 5.05 -5.66
C THR A 407 15.76 6.24 -5.79
N GLY A 408 16.29 6.69 -4.66
CA GLY A 408 17.24 7.79 -4.62
C GLY A 408 18.59 7.42 -5.21
N GLU A 409 19.21 8.37 -5.88
CA GLU A 409 20.62 8.72 -5.69
C GLU A 409 20.85 10.14 -6.20
N GLY A 410 21.41 10.99 -5.35
CA GLY A 410 21.61 12.40 -5.60
C GLY A 410 22.84 12.67 -6.45
N VAL A 411 22.73 13.63 -7.37
CA VAL A 411 23.87 14.38 -7.89
C VAL A 411 23.49 15.85 -7.98
N SER A 412 24.27 16.67 -7.27
CA SER A 412 24.25 18.13 -7.22
C SER A 412 24.39 18.76 -8.62
N ALA A 413 23.45 19.61 -9.02
CA ALA A 413 23.57 20.45 -10.21
C ALA A 413 23.64 21.92 -9.79
N GLN A 414 24.87 22.45 -9.84
CA GLN A 414 25.20 23.86 -9.72
C GLN A 414 24.64 24.67 -10.89
N GLN A 415 24.04 25.79 -10.53
CA GLN A 415 23.50 26.84 -11.39
C GLN A 415 24.65 27.69 -11.98
N PRO A 416 24.69 27.98 -13.29
CA PRO A 416 25.64 28.96 -13.82
C PRO A 416 25.03 30.37 -13.83
N PRO A 417 25.81 31.43 -13.58
CA PRO A 417 25.37 32.80 -13.81
C PRO A 417 25.54 33.17 -15.29
N GLY A 418 24.64 34.02 -15.80
CA GLY A 418 24.81 34.66 -17.10
C GLY A 418 25.76 35.85 -17.04
N LEU A 419 26.45 36.14 -18.14
CA LEU A 419 26.55 37.47 -18.74
C LEU A 419 27.35 37.45 -20.07
N LEU A 420 26.90 38.31 -20.99
CA LEU A 420 27.64 39.08 -21.99
C LEU A 420 27.81 38.57 -23.44
N LEU A 421 27.26 39.42 -24.31
CA LEU A 421 27.36 39.60 -25.75
C LEU A 421 28.77 39.93 -26.28
N LEU A 422 28.85 39.84 -27.62
CA LEU A 422 29.87 40.28 -28.60
C LEU A 422 30.69 39.08 -29.12
N GLY A 423 30.74 38.71 -30.40
CA GLY A 423 30.38 39.38 -31.64
C GLY A 423 31.53 39.12 -32.63
N GLN A 424 31.22 38.52 -33.80
CA GLN A 424 31.88 38.65 -35.13
C GLN A 424 31.90 37.33 -35.93
N SER A 425 31.07 37.33 -36.99
CA SER A 425 31.37 37.06 -38.40
C SER A 425 32.50 36.10 -38.80
N ILE A 426 32.17 35.17 -39.71
CA ILE A 426 32.85 34.81 -41.00
C ILE A 426 32.32 33.40 -41.38
N LEU A 427 31.33 33.31 -42.28
CA LEU A 427 31.41 33.13 -43.74
C LEU A 427 31.76 31.70 -44.21
N LEU A 428 30.84 31.17 -45.01
CA LEU A 428 30.88 29.96 -45.85
C LEU A 428 32.25 29.62 -46.45
N LEU A 429 32.57 28.31 -46.54
CA LEU A 429 33.05 27.63 -47.77
C LEU A 429 33.01 26.11 -47.52
N VAL A 430 32.07 25.37 -48.12
CA VAL A 430 32.13 24.66 -49.42
C VAL A 430 32.45 23.16 -49.25
N LEU A 431 31.48 22.37 -49.70
CA LEU A 431 31.51 20.95 -50.02
C LEU A 431 32.56 20.62 -51.09
N THR A 432 32.85 19.32 -51.24
CA THR A 432 33.72 18.65 -52.21
C THR A 432 35.19 18.55 -51.74
N SER A 433 35.86 17.40 -51.71
CA SER A 433 35.77 16.25 -52.62
C SER A 433 36.34 14.96 -52.02
N PHE A 434 35.86 13.84 -52.57
CA PHE A 434 36.37 12.46 -52.58
C PHE A 434 36.13 11.55 -51.36
#